data_AF-A0A8T1GFX5-F1
#
_entry.id   AF-A0A8T1GFX5-F1
#
_cell.length_a   1.000
_cell.length_b   1.000
_cell.length_c   1.000
_cell.angle_alpha   90.00
_cell.angle_beta   90.00
_cell.angle_gamma   90.00
#
_symmetry.space_group_name_H-M   'P 1'
#
loop_
_entity.id
_entity.type
_entity.pdbx_description
1 polymer ?
#
loop_
_entity_poly.entity_id
_entity_poly.type
_entity_poly.pdbx_seq_one_letter_code
_entity_poly.pdbx_strand_id
1 'polypeptide(L)'
;MKNLKDVNPISDRYAERLNLLGCTAHCYHQIGRHETADKFKQAISLYEKYRGEFSVSSSSGSNGRVVGKLDGVIVIMFLHYAQLLAAMERGNEVTDMRQSLTQIVRDSSWLWSLETAILDQFDDLVALQAIRGKRRRGEGHDM
;
A
#
# COMPACT_ATOMS: atom_id res chain seq x y z
N MET A 1 -20.38 34.12 -12.78
CA MET A 1 -19.37 33.06 -12.97
C MET A 1 -18.88 32.64 -11.60
N LYS A 2 -19.09 31.38 -11.20
CA LYS A 2 -18.63 30.87 -9.89
C LYS A 2 -17.13 30.57 -9.99
N ASN A 3 -16.35 31.14 -9.07
CA ASN A 3 -14.91 30.94 -8.96
C ASN A 3 -14.60 29.45 -8.84
N LEU A 4 -13.85 28.91 -9.81
CA LEU A 4 -13.17 27.63 -9.70
C LEU A 4 -12.20 27.75 -8.52
N LYS A 5 -12.60 27.21 -7.37
CA LYS A 5 -11.73 27.06 -6.21
C LYS A 5 -10.46 26.34 -6.65
N ASP A 6 -9.33 26.90 -6.24
CA ASP A 6 -7.97 26.39 -6.41
C ASP A 6 -7.91 24.87 -6.28
N VAL A 7 -7.90 24.17 -7.41
CA VAL A 7 -7.45 22.79 -7.47
C VAL A 7 -5.93 22.89 -7.40
N ASN A 8 -5.41 22.69 -6.19
CA ASN A 8 -3.97 22.69 -5.91
C ASN A 8 -3.24 21.85 -6.97
N PRO A 9 -2.19 22.37 -7.64
CA PRO A 9 -1.58 21.65 -8.74
C PRO A 9 -1.03 20.31 -8.27
N ILE A 10 -1.47 19.29 -8.99
CA ILE A 10 -0.99 17.92 -8.96
C ILE A 10 0.54 17.90 -8.94
N SER A 11 1.13 17.38 -7.86
CA SER A 11 2.56 17.49 -7.58
C SER A 11 3.12 16.20 -6.98
N ASP A 12 4.42 15.97 -7.16
CA ASP A 12 5.21 14.90 -6.52
C ASP A 12 4.97 14.79 -4.99
N ARG A 13 4.53 15.90 -4.36
CA ARG A 13 4.07 15.95 -2.96
C ARG A 13 3.02 14.90 -2.60
N TYR A 14 2.19 14.46 -3.54
CA TYR A 14 1.21 13.40 -3.29
C TYR A 14 1.87 12.04 -3.07
N ALA A 15 2.88 11.71 -3.88
CA ALA A 15 3.67 10.49 -3.71
C ALA A 15 4.54 10.56 -2.44
N GLU A 16 5.14 11.72 -2.15
CA GLU A 16 5.90 11.95 -0.92
C GLU A 16 5.05 11.76 0.34
N ARG A 17 3.81 12.26 0.33
CA ARG A 17 2.89 12.10 1.47
C ARG A 17 2.51 10.64 1.72
N LEU A 18 2.24 9.87 0.66
CA LEU A 18 1.99 8.43 0.80
C LEU A 18 3.23 7.70 1.32
N ASN A 19 4.40 8.03 0.79
CA ASN A 19 5.65 7.42 1.20
C ASN A 19 5.95 7.69 2.69
N LEU A 20 5.72 8.93 3.15
CA LEU A 20 5.92 9.32 4.55
C LEU A 20 4.99 8.54 5.50
N LEU A 21 3.70 8.43 5.17
CA LEU A 21 2.74 7.62 5.94
C LEU A 21 3.18 6.16 6.01
N GLY A 22 3.72 5.66 4.91
CA GLY A 22 4.26 4.33 4.79
C GLY A 22 5.45 4.00 5.65
N CYS A 23 6.51 4.79 5.52
CA CYS A 23 7.70 4.68 6.36
C CYS A 23 7.32 4.77 7.83
N THR A 24 6.42 5.70 8.17
CA THR A 24 5.91 5.86 9.54
C THR A 24 5.22 4.59 10.03
N ALA A 25 4.33 4.01 9.22
CA ALA A 25 3.62 2.78 9.58
C ALA A 25 4.58 1.59 9.69
N HIS A 26 5.58 1.47 8.80
CA HIS A 26 6.61 0.44 8.88
C HIS A 26 7.45 0.56 10.17
N CYS A 27 7.92 1.76 10.52
CA CYS A 27 8.65 1.99 11.77
C CYS A 27 7.81 1.63 13.00
N TYR A 28 6.51 1.97 13.01
CA TYR A 28 5.61 1.62 14.12
C TYR A 28 5.35 0.12 14.25
N HIS A 29 5.33 -0.61 13.12
CA HIS A 29 5.26 -2.08 13.13
C HIS A 29 6.51 -2.69 13.77
N GLN A 30 7.71 -2.21 13.44
CA GLN A 30 8.95 -2.76 14.00
C GLN A 30 9.03 -2.62 15.53
N ILE A 31 8.44 -1.57 16.10
CA ILE A 31 8.39 -1.34 17.55
C ILE A 31 7.14 -1.94 18.24
N GLY A 32 6.36 -2.77 17.53
CA GLY A 32 5.26 -3.56 18.12
C GLY A 32 3.97 -2.79 18.40
N ARG A 33 3.79 -1.58 17.83
CA ARG A 33 2.55 -0.80 18.03
C ARG A 33 1.49 -1.21 17.02
N HIS A 34 0.42 -1.86 17.48
CA HIS A 34 -0.65 -2.38 16.60
C HIS A 34 -1.66 -1.32 16.11
N GLU A 35 -1.62 -0.08 16.64
CA GLU A 35 -2.34 1.11 16.11
C GLU A 35 -1.93 1.49 14.66
N THR A 36 -1.03 0.71 14.06
CA THR A 36 -0.43 0.90 12.74
C THR A 36 -1.39 0.59 11.58
N ALA A 37 -2.38 -0.30 11.76
CA ALA A 37 -3.30 -0.68 10.69
C ALA A 37 -4.11 0.52 10.17
N ASP A 38 -4.49 1.44 11.05
CA ASP A 38 -5.26 2.63 10.67
C ASP A 38 -4.45 3.60 9.81
N LYS A 39 -3.13 3.66 10.00
CA LYS A 39 -2.25 4.51 9.17
C LYS A 39 -2.10 3.94 7.76
N PHE A 40 -2.01 2.62 7.63
CA PHE A 40 -2.01 1.98 6.31
C PHE A 40 -3.36 2.15 5.61
N LYS A 41 -4.48 1.98 6.31
CA LYS A 41 -5.82 2.25 5.76
C LYS A 41 -5.94 3.70 5.28
N GLN A 42 -5.49 4.67 6.07
CA GLN A 42 -5.48 6.07 5.68
C GLN A 42 -4.63 6.31 4.42
N ALA A 43 -3.45 5.69 4.31
CA ALA A 43 -2.62 5.80 3.11
C ALA A 43 -3.30 5.21 1.88
N ILE A 44 -3.95 4.05 2.01
CA ILE A 44 -4.70 3.41 0.90
C ILE A 44 -5.87 4.29 0.46
N SER A 45 -6.71 4.76 1.38
CA SER A 45 -7.82 5.66 1.02
C SER A 45 -7.34 6.95 0.37
N LEU A 46 -6.19 7.46 0.79
CA LEU A 46 -5.59 8.65 0.19
C LEU A 46 -5.09 8.37 -1.23
N TYR A 47 -4.47 7.21 -1.47
CA TYR A 47 -4.10 6.75 -2.80
C TYR A 47 -5.31 6.61 -3.71
N GLU A 48 -6.38 5.95 -3.27
CA GLU A 48 -7.61 5.75 -4.06
C GLU A 48 -8.23 7.09 -4.46
N LYS A 49 -8.29 8.04 -3.50
CA LYS A 49 -8.74 9.40 -3.77
C LYS A 49 -7.89 10.06 -4.86
N TYR A 50 -6.57 10.01 -4.73
CA TYR A 50 -5.66 10.62 -5.69
C TYR A 50 -5.79 9.96 -7.07
N ARG A 51 -5.82 8.62 -7.14
CA ARG A 51 -6.04 7.86 -8.37
C ARG A 51 -7.35 8.26 -9.06
N GLY A 52 -8.43 8.42 -8.29
CA GLY A 52 -9.72 8.92 -8.79
C GLY A 52 -9.61 10.34 -9.37
N GLU A 53 -8.96 11.27 -8.65
CA GLU A 53 -8.71 12.64 -9.12
C GLU A 53 -7.88 12.66 -10.43
N PHE A 54 -6.95 11.73 -10.61
CA PHE A 54 -6.18 11.58 -11.87
C PHE A 54 -6.98 11.01 -13.03
N SER A 55 -7.89 10.07 -12.77
CA SER A 55 -8.75 9.50 -13.82
C SER A 55 -9.67 10.54 -14.46
N VAL A 56 -10.08 11.56 -13.69
CA VAL A 56 -10.98 12.64 -14.15
C VAL A 56 -10.22 13.80 -14.79
N SER A 57 -8.95 14.06 -14.40
CA SER A 57 -8.11 15.13 -14.95
C SER A 57 -7.32 14.67 -16.20
N SER A 58 -8.04 14.35 -17.25
CA SER A 58 -7.56 13.65 -18.45
C SER A 58 -6.76 14.49 -19.47
N SER A 59 -6.07 15.58 -19.10
CA SER A 59 -5.51 16.52 -20.10
C SER A 59 -4.01 16.88 -20.06
N SER A 60 -3.14 16.25 -19.26
CA SER A 60 -1.69 16.49 -19.40
C SER A 60 -0.80 15.27 -19.19
N GLY A 61 0.24 15.14 -20.03
CA GLY A 61 1.26 14.08 -19.91
C GLY A 61 2.04 14.11 -18.58
N SER A 62 1.99 15.20 -17.83
CA SER A 62 2.54 15.27 -16.46
C SER A 62 1.79 14.38 -15.48
N ASN A 63 0.49 14.13 -15.70
CA ASN A 63 -0.34 13.34 -14.79
C ASN A 63 0.04 11.85 -14.85
N GLY A 64 0.40 11.32 -16.02
CA GLY A 64 0.81 9.92 -16.16
C GLY A 64 2.08 9.56 -15.37
N ARG A 65 3.07 10.47 -15.31
CA ARG A 65 4.28 10.28 -14.50
C ARG A 65 3.99 10.28 -13.00
N VAL A 66 3.09 11.17 -12.55
CA VAL A 66 2.70 11.24 -11.14
C VAL A 66 1.90 10.01 -10.73
N VAL A 67 1.00 9.52 -11.58
CA VAL A 67 0.26 8.25 -11.38
C VAL A 67 1.23 7.07 -11.26
N GLY A 68 2.18 6.92 -12.18
CA GLY A 68 3.17 5.83 -12.09
C GLY A 68 4.00 5.85 -10.80
N LYS A 69 4.34 7.05 -10.28
CA LYS A 69 4.99 7.18 -8.97
C LYS A 69 4.07 6.78 -7.82
N LEU A 70 2.80 7.17 -7.86
CA LEU A 70 1.82 6.81 -6.84
C LEU A 70 1.59 5.30 -6.81
N ASP A 71 1.46 4.68 -7.97
CA ASP A 71 1.32 3.24 -8.13
C ASP A 71 2.56 2.52 -7.56
N GLY A 72 3.77 3.02 -7.81
CA GLY A 72 4.99 2.46 -7.21
C GLY A 72 5.04 2.57 -5.68
N VAL A 73 4.68 3.74 -5.13
CA VAL A 73 4.66 3.95 -3.67
C VAL A 73 3.61 3.06 -2.99
N ILE A 74 2.42 2.92 -3.59
CA ILE A 74 1.34 2.16 -2.97
C ILE A 74 1.65 0.65 -2.92
N VAL A 75 2.40 0.10 -3.89
CA VAL A 75 2.83 -1.31 -3.84
C VAL A 75 3.59 -1.60 -2.54
N ILE A 76 4.56 -0.76 -2.19
CA ILE A 76 5.35 -0.92 -0.95
C ILE A 76 4.42 -0.88 0.28
N MET A 77 3.38 -0.05 0.24
CA MET A 77 2.42 0.06 1.34
C MET A 77 1.59 -1.20 1.51
N PHE A 78 1.12 -1.76 0.40
CA PHE A 78 0.36 -3.01 0.40
C PHE A 78 1.20 -4.17 0.94
N LEU A 79 2.47 -4.27 0.53
CA LEU A 79 3.38 -5.30 1.04
C LEU A 79 3.54 -5.22 2.56
N HIS A 80 3.81 -4.03 3.11
CA HIS A 80 3.98 -3.87 4.56
C HIS A 80 2.67 -4.03 5.33
N TYR A 81 1.55 -3.58 4.78
CA TYR A 81 0.28 -3.76 5.46
C TYR A 81 -0.15 -5.23 5.48
N ALA A 82 0.09 -5.98 4.42
CA ALA A 82 -0.15 -7.42 4.39
C ALA A 82 0.68 -8.17 5.43
N GLN A 83 1.95 -7.80 5.62
CA GLN A 83 2.77 -8.33 6.71
C GLN A 83 2.15 -8.05 8.08
N LEU A 84 1.66 -6.83 8.31
CA LEU A 84 1.00 -6.48 9.57
C LEU A 84 -0.29 -7.29 9.77
N LEU A 85 -1.14 -7.40 8.74
CA LEU A 85 -2.38 -8.17 8.81
C LEU A 85 -2.12 -9.66 9.06
N ALA A 86 -1.10 -10.23 8.42
CA ALA A 86 -0.66 -11.60 8.66
C ALA A 86 -0.16 -11.78 10.11
N ALA A 87 0.58 -10.81 10.64
CA ALA A 87 1.02 -10.82 12.04
C ALA A 87 -0.15 -10.75 13.05
N MET A 88 -1.26 -10.11 12.66
CA MET A 88 -2.49 -10.00 13.44
C MET A 88 -3.48 -11.16 13.17
N GLU A 89 -3.09 -12.14 12.35
CA GLU A 89 -3.94 -13.29 11.96
C GLU A 89 -5.23 -12.91 11.22
N ARG A 90 -5.23 -11.75 10.54
CA ARG A 90 -6.38 -11.23 9.78
C ARG A 90 -6.34 -11.72 8.33
N GLY A 91 -6.38 -13.04 8.15
CA GLY A 91 -6.15 -13.69 6.84
C GLY A 91 -7.17 -13.34 5.75
N ASN A 92 -8.41 -13.05 6.12
CA ASN A 92 -9.42 -12.53 5.19
C ASN A 92 -8.98 -11.19 4.58
N GLU A 93 -8.51 -10.25 5.40
CA GLU A 93 -8.07 -8.94 4.94
C GLU A 93 -6.77 -9.01 4.13
N VAL A 94 -5.89 -9.98 4.42
CA VAL A 94 -4.72 -10.25 3.55
C VAL A 94 -5.17 -10.67 2.14
N THR A 95 -6.24 -11.46 2.05
CA THR A 95 -6.79 -11.92 0.76
C THR A 95 -7.41 -10.75 -0.02
N ASP A 96 -8.23 -9.93 0.64
CA ASP A 96 -8.81 -8.72 0.05
C ASP A 96 -7.72 -7.75 -0.44
N MET A 97 -6.64 -7.62 0.34
CA MET A 97 -5.48 -6.81 0.00
C MET A 97 -4.76 -7.32 -1.24
N ARG A 98 -4.55 -8.64 -1.33
CA ARG A 98 -3.91 -9.29 -2.48
C ARG A 98 -4.71 -9.05 -3.76
N GLN A 99 -6.04 -9.16 -3.68
CA GLN A 99 -6.91 -8.90 -4.82
C GLN A 99 -6.83 -7.44 -5.26
N SER A 100 -6.88 -6.50 -4.31
CA SER A 100 -6.76 -5.07 -4.58
C SER A 100 -5.39 -4.72 -5.22
N LEU A 101 -4.29 -5.29 -4.72
CA LEU A 101 -2.95 -5.11 -5.30
C LEU A 101 -2.89 -5.64 -6.73
N THR A 102 -3.46 -6.82 -6.98
CA THR A 102 -3.52 -7.43 -8.32
C THR A 102 -4.20 -6.49 -9.31
N GLN A 103 -5.33 -5.88 -8.92
CA GLN A 103 -6.04 -4.94 -9.78
C GLN A 103 -5.21 -3.68 -10.07
N ILE A 104 -4.57 -3.10 -9.05
CA ILE A 104 -3.72 -1.92 -9.21
C ILE A 104 -2.58 -2.19 -10.19
N VAL A 105 -1.90 -3.32 -10.03
CA VAL A 105 -0.74 -3.68 -10.85
C VAL A 105 -1.13 -3.92 -12.32
N ARG A 106 -2.27 -4.59 -12.55
CA ARG A 106 -2.78 -4.84 -13.91
C ARG A 106 -3.25 -3.56 -14.63
N ASP A 107 -3.85 -2.65 -13.89
CA ASP A 107 -4.34 -1.39 -14.45
C ASP A 107 -3.22 -0.38 -14.71
N SER A 108 -2.03 -0.58 -14.12
CA SER A 108 -0.90 0.33 -14.25
C SER A 108 0.00 -0.10 -15.40
N SER A 109 0.11 0.76 -16.41
CA SER A 109 1.03 0.55 -17.53
C SER A 109 2.51 0.48 -17.12
N TRP A 110 2.84 0.96 -15.92
CA TRP A 110 4.18 0.93 -15.36
C TRP A 110 4.48 -0.35 -14.57
N LEU A 111 3.45 -0.92 -13.91
CA LEU A 111 3.64 -2.07 -13.02
C LEU A 111 3.30 -3.41 -13.68
N TRP A 112 2.54 -3.41 -14.76
CA TRP A 112 2.09 -4.65 -15.42
C TRP A 112 3.24 -5.62 -15.73
N SER A 113 4.38 -5.10 -16.22
CA SER A 113 5.58 -5.93 -16.49
C SER A 113 6.20 -6.57 -15.25
N LEU A 114 5.87 -6.07 -14.06
CA LEU A 114 6.36 -6.53 -12.77
C LEU A 114 5.30 -7.31 -11.98
N GLU A 115 4.14 -7.62 -12.58
CA GLU A 115 3.00 -8.27 -11.90
C GLU A 115 3.42 -9.50 -11.09
N THR A 116 4.04 -10.47 -11.74
CA THR A 116 4.47 -11.71 -11.09
C THR A 116 5.44 -11.43 -9.95
N ALA A 117 6.45 -10.58 -10.16
CA ALA A 117 7.43 -10.27 -9.13
C ALA A 117 6.82 -9.59 -7.89
N ILE A 118 5.87 -8.67 -8.09
CA ILE A 118 5.19 -7.96 -7.00
C ILE A 118 4.29 -8.91 -6.21
N LEU A 119 3.53 -9.76 -6.91
CA LEU A 119 2.61 -10.71 -6.28
C LEU A 119 3.36 -11.84 -5.55
N ASP A 120 4.45 -12.35 -6.12
CA ASP A 120 5.31 -13.33 -5.46
C ASP A 120 5.93 -12.74 -4.19
N GLN A 121 6.42 -11.50 -4.26
CA GLN A 121 6.95 -10.80 -3.09
C GLN A 121 5.89 -10.62 -2.00
N PHE A 122 4.64 -10.33 -2.38
CA PHE A 122 3.53 -10.25 -1.44
C PHE A 122 3.31 -11.58 -0.71
N ASP A 123 3.21 -12.67 -1.48
CA ASP A 123 2.92 -14.01 -0.95
C ASP A 123 4.07 -14.51 -0.05
N ASP A 124 5.32 -14.26 -0.44
CA ASP A 124 6.52 -14.59 0.35
C ASP A 124 6.55 -13.88 1.69
N LEU A 125 6.23 -12.57 1.72
CA LEU A 125 6.25 -11.78 2.95
C LEU A 125 5.17 -12.22 3.93
N VAL A 126 3.98 -12.57 3.43
CA VAL A 126 2.88 -13.12 4.22
C VAL A 126 3.26 -14.49 4.79
N ALA A 127 3.81 -15.38 3.96
CA ALA A 127 4.25 -16.71 4.38
C ALA A 127 5.34 -16.64 5.45
N LEU A 128 6.34 -15.78 5.25
CA LEU A 128 7.42 -15.55 6.20
C LEU A 128 6.91 -15.05 7.56
N GLN A 129 5.90 -14.17 7.56
CA GLN A 129 5.30 -13.70 8.80
C GLN A 129 4.51 -14.81 9.52
N ALA A 130 3.79 -15.66 8.79
CA ALA A 130 3.11 -16.81 9.36
C ALA A 130 4.10 -17.80 10.02
N ILE A 131 5.26 -18.03 9.40
CA ILE A 131 6.34 -18.86 9.97
C ILE A 131 6.88 -18.25 11.27
N ARG A 132 7.14 -16.93 11.28
CA ARG A 132 7.60 -16.21 12.48
C ARG A 132 6.59 -16.29 13.63
N GLY A 133 5.29 -16.15 13.32
CA GLY A 133 4.21 -16.28 14.30
C GLY A 133 4.17 -17.68 14.94
N LYS A 134 4.34 -18.73 14.14
CA LYS A 134 4.40 -20.12 14.65
C LYS A 134 5.57 -20.35 15.60
N ARG A 135 6.77 -19.83 15.28
CA ARG A 135 7.96 -19.98 16.15
C ARG A 135 7.78 -19.33 17.53
N ARG A 136 7.26 -18.10 17.57
CA ARG A 136 6.99 -17.39 18.84
C ARG A 136 5.99 -18.12 19.74
N ARG A 137 5.04 -18.86 19.16
CA ARG A 137 4.05 -19.65 19.91
C ARG A 137 4.58 -21.00 20.39
N GLY A 138 5.48 -21.62 19.63
CA GLY A 138 6.16 -22.85 20.05
C GLY A 138 7.09 -22.61 21.23
N GLU A 139 7.84 -21.51 21.22
CA GLU A 139 8.76 -21.12 22.31
C GLU A 139 8.04 -20.77 23.63
N GLY A 140 6.74 -20.45 23.59
CA GLY A 140 5.93 -20.18 24.79
C GLY A 140 5.27 -21.42 25.41
N HIS A 141 5.35 -22.59 24.78
CA HIS A 141 4.76 -23.84 25.27
C HIS A 141 5.77 -24.76 25.97
N ASP A 142 7.07 -24.46 25.86
CA ASP A 142 8.18 -25.22 26.47
C ASP A 142 8.74 -24.57 27.76
N MET A 143 7.95 -23.68 28.40
CA MET A 143 8.22 -23.09 29.73
C MET A 143 7.06 -23.41 30.68
#